data_AF-A0A812PRR0-F1
#
_entry.id   AF-A0A812PRR0-F1
#
_cell.length_a   1.000
_cell.length_b   1.000
_cell.length_c   1.000
_cell.angle_alpha   90.00
_cell.angle_beta   90.00
_cell.angle_gamma   90.00
#
_symmetry.space_group_name_H-M   'P 1'
#
loop_
_entity.id
_entity.type
_entity.pdbx_description
1 polymer ?
#
loop_
_entity_poly.entity_id
_entity_poly.type
_entity_poly.pdbx_seq_one_letter_code
_entity_poly.pdbx_strand_id
1 'polypeptide(L)'
;MSEGADVIGDVIVCPLHGSSFKVTTGELLDWCVSPPVIGPLTGLIVEKKNLLVFEVRQGGFLGSGDVEVLVDTNAKKAYEAWYWKGLLDAQGKDDGTYY
;
A
#
# COMPACT_ATOMS: atom_id res chain seq x y z
N MET A 1 8.06 16.97 -4.90
CA MET A 1 9.26 16.14 -5.11
C MET A 1 9.18 15.00 -4.11
N SER A 2 9.35 13.76 -4.54
CA SER A 2 9.48 12.64 -3.60
C SER A 2 10.94 12.60 -3.17
N GLU A 3 11.25 13.29 -2.09
CA GLU A 3 12.48 12.97 -1.36
C GLU A 3 12.31 11.56 -0.79
N GLY A 4 13.38 10.75 -0.77
CA GLY A 4 13.34 9.41 -0.17
C GLY A 4 12.89 9.50 1.30
N ALA A 5 12.23 8.46 1.80
CA ALA A 5 11.91 8.35 3.21
C ALA A 5 13.15 7.95 4.02
N ASP A 6 13.28 8.49 5.23
CA ASP A 6 14.35 8.08 6.15
C ASP A 6 14.00 6.73 6.78
N VAL A 7 15.00 5.85 6.90
CA VAL A 7 14.89 4.58 7.64
C VAL A 7 15.77 4.66 8.88
N ILE A 8 15.14 4.59 10.05
CA ILE A 8 15.79 4.70 11.36
C ILE A 8 15.50 3.39 12.11
N GLY A 9 16.47 2.48 12.14
CA GLY A 9 16.27 1.14 12.70
C GLY A 9 15.25 0.34 11.88
N ASP A 10 14.16 -0.09 12.50
CA ASP A 10 13.04 -0.82 11.88
C ASP A 10 11.85 0.09 11.54
N VAL A 11 12.05 1.40 11.49
CA VAL A 11 11.01 2.41 11.23
C VAL A 11 11.33 3.21 9.97
N ILE A 12 10.34 3.38 9.10
CA ILE A 12 10.40 4.29 7.95
C ILE A 12 9.57 5.54 8.23
N VAL A 13 10.11 6.73 7.92
CA VAL A 13 9.48 8.02 8.20
C VAL A 13 9.17 8.77 6.91
N CYS A 14 7.90 9.12 6.72
CA CYS A 14 7.44 9.90 5.60
C CYS A 14 8.01 11.34 5.68
N PRO A 15 8.74 11.82 4.66
CA PRO A 15 9.39 13.12 4.70
C PRO A 15 8.38 14.29 4.60
N LEU A 16 7.17 14.02 4.08
CA LEU A 16 6.17 15.06 3.85
C LEU A 16 5.42 15.44 5.13
N HIS A 17 4.95 14.44 5.89
CA HIS A 17 4.10 14.68 7.05
C HIS A 17 4.67 14.10 8.35
N GLY A 18 5.83 13.45 8.32
CA GLY A 18 6.44 12.82 9.49
C GLY A 18 5.72 11.56 9.98
N SER A 19 4.74 11.02 9.25
CA SER A 19 4.13 9.74 9.64
C SER A 19 5.17 8.62 9.61
N SER A 20 5.16 7.76 10.62
CA SER A 20 6.17 6.71 10.81
C SER A 20 5.53 5.33 10.84
N PHE A 21 6.23 4.32 10.31
CA PHE A 21 5.70 2.97 10.17
C PHE A 21 6.76 1.91 10.43
N LYS A 22 6.36 0.79 11.03
CA LYS A 22 7.25 -0.36 11.21
C LYS A 22 7.47 -1.08 9.87
N VAL A 23 8.71 -1.27 9.45
CA VAL A 23 9.03 -1.83 8.11
C VAL A 23 8.64 -3.29 7.95
N THR A 24 8.51 -4.04 9.05
CA THR A 24 8.20 -5.48 9.03
C THR A 24 6.71 -5.79 9.09
N THR A 25 5.90 -4.93 9.73
CA THR A 25 4.46 -5.17 9.91
C THR A 25 3.59 -4.13 9.19
N GLY A 26 4.18 -3.02 8.74
CA GLY A 26 3.45 -1.89 8.17
C GLY A 26 2.66 -1.10 9.20
N GLU A 27 2.78 -1.43 10.49
CA GLU A 27 2.05 -0.77 11.58
C GLU A 27 2.36 0.73 11.62
N LEU A 28 1.30 1.54 11.64
CA LEU A 28 1.39 2.98 11.85
C LEU A 28 1.80 3.28 13.30
N LEU A 29 2.89 4.02 13.46
CA LEU A 29 3.40 4.42 14.79
C LEU A 29 3.02 5.88 15.09
N ASP A 30 3.42 6.82 14.23
CA ASP A 30 3.08 8.25 14.33
C ASP A 30 2.31 8.74 13.11
N TRP A 31 1.34 9.65 13.31
CA TRP A 31 0.47 10.14 12.25
C TRP A 31 0.56 11.66 12.07
N CYS A 32 1.10 12.08 10.93
CA CYS A 32 1.14 13.47 10.49
C CYS A 32 1.72 14.44 11.55
N VAL A 33 2.86 14.12 12.15
CA VAL A 33 3.47 14.97 13.21
C VAL A 33 4.16 16.23 12.67
N SER A 34 4.36 16.31 11.35
CA SER A 34 5.07 17.40 10.67
C SER A 34 4.26 17.95 9.49
N PRO A 35 4.38 19.24 9.14
CA PRO A 35 4.97 20.30 9.96
C PRO A 35 4.20 20.48 11.27
N PRO A 36 4.81 20.98 12.36
CA PRO A 36 4.11 21.24 13.60
C PRO A 36 2.83 22.05 13.38
N VAL A 37 1.76 21.72 14.12
CA VAL A 37 0.41 22.28 13.98
C VAL A 37 -0.31 21.90 12.68
N ILE A 38 0.32 22.07 11.51
CA ILE A 38 -0.32 21.83 10.20
C ILE A 38 -0.51 20.34 9.95
N GLY A 39 0.52 19.52 10.19
CA GLY A 39 0.48 18.08 10.01
C GLY A 39 -0.69 17.44 10.77
N PRO A 40 -0.84 17.69 12.09
CA PRO A 40 -1.93 17.11 12.86
C PRO A 40 -3.32 17.48 12.31
N LEU A 41 -3.49 18.71 11.80
CA LEU A 41 -4.75 19.14 11.17
C LEU A 41 -5.02 18.37 9.86
N THR A 42 -4.00 18.18 9.02
CA THR A 42 -4.11 17.30 7.85
C THR A 42 -4.45 15.86 8.27
N GLY A 43 -3.86 15.38 9.36
CA GLY A 43 -4.12 14.05 9.90
C GLY A 43 -5.55 13.84 10.43
N LEU A 44 -6.32 14.91 10.70
CA LEU A 44 -7.73 14.81 11.10
C LEU A 44 -8.68 14.54 9.92
N ILE A 45 -8.30 14.94 8.71
CA ILE A 45 -9.14 14.79 7.50
C ILE A 45 -8.72 13.61 6.64
N VAL A 46 -7.53 13.05 6.86
CA VAL A 46 -7.02 11.87 6.17
C VAL A 46 -7.13 10.66 7.09
N GLU A 47 -7.70 9.58 6.56
CA GLU A 47 -7.84 8.32 7.29
C GLU A 47 -6.47 7.71 7.66
N LYS A 48 -6.35 7.30 8.92
CA LYS A 48 -5.20 6.52 9.40
C LYS A 48 -5.24 5.12 8.79
N LYS A 49 -4.11 4.69 8.26
CA LYS A 49 -3.96 3.34 7.72
C LYS A 49 -2.55 2.81 7.98
N ASN A 50 -2.47 1.51 8.19
CA ASN A 50 -1.21 0.78 8.13
C ASN A 50 -0.74 0.70 6.66
N LEU A 51 0.56 0.50 6.48
CA LEU A 51 1.14 0.23 5.17
C LEU A 51 1.01 -1.25 4.80
N LEU A 52 0.95 -1.50 3.50
CA LEU A 52 1.03 -2.83 2.94
C LEU A 52 2.48 -3.32 3.06
N VAL A 53 2.65 -4.54 3.57
CA VAL A 53 3.94 -5.23 3.58
C VAL A 53 3.94 -6.27 2.47
N PHE A 54 5.05 -6.34 1.75
CA PHE A 54 5.25 -7.32 0.69
C PHE A 54 6.17 -8.43 1.19
N GLU A 55 5.86 -9.66 0.80
CA GLU A 55 6.76 -10.78 1.04
C GLU A 55 8.02 -10.60 0.21
N VAL A 56 9.17 -10.73 0.86
CA VAL A 56 10.48 -10.58 0.23
C VAL A 56 11.32 -11.80 0.50
N ARG A 57 12.13 -12.18 -0.49
CA ARG A 57 13.11 -13.25 -0.35
C ARG A 57 14.40 -12.87 -1.04
N GLN A 58 15.49 -13.51 -0.63
CA GLN A 58 16.70 -13.53 -1.44
C GLN A 58 16.60 -14.71 -2.43
N GLY A 59 16.94 -14.47 -3.69
CA GLY A 59 17.06 -15.50 -4.72
C GLY A 59 17.95 -16.63 -4.20
N GLY A 60 17.42 -17.86 -4.17
CA GLY A 60 18.05 -19.00 -3.50
C GLY A 60 19.36 -19.48 -4.14
N PHE A 61 19.85 -20.64 -3.69
CA PHE A 61 21.15 -21.20 -4.08
C PHE A 61 21.39 -21.38 -5.59
N LEU A 62 20.34 -21.53 -6.39
CA LEU A 62 20.37 -21.61 -7.86
C LEU A 62 19.81 -20.35 -8.56
N GLY A 63 19.37 -19.36 -7.77
CA GLY A 63 18.83 -18.09 -8.26
C GLY A 63 19.92 -17.05 -8.49
N SER A 64 19.52 -15.82 -8.81
CA SER A 64 20.45 -14.72 -9.14
C SER A 64 21.16 -14.12 -7.91
N GLY A 65 20.73 -14.48 -6.69
CA GLY A 65 21.18 -13.84 -5.45
C GLY A 65 20.55 -12.47 -5.19
N ASP A 66 19.68 -11.99 -6.08
CA ASP A 66 18.96 -10.72 -5.96
C ASP A 66 17.89 -10.75 -4.86
N VAL A 67 17.45 -9.57 -4.43
CA VAL A 67 16.25 -9.44 -3.59
C VAL A 67 15.02 -9.45 -4.50
N GLU A 68 14.13 -10.40 -4.25
CA GLU A 68 12.87 -10.58 -4.97
C GLU A 68 11.69 -10.18 -4.06
N VAL A 69 10.72 -9.47 -4.64
CA VAL A 69 9.50 -9.01 -3.95
C VAL A 69 8.29 -9.68 -4.59
N LEU A 70 7.45 -10.32 -3.79
CA LEU A 70 6.20 -10.92 -4.26
C LEU A 70 5.16 -9.81 -4.48
N VAL A 71 4.76 -9.62 -5.74
CA VAL A 71 3.75 -8.63 -6.14
C VAL A 71 2.59 -9.32 -6.84
N ASP A 72 1.37 -9.12 -6.36
CA ASP A 72 0.17 -9.56 -7.07
C ASP A 72 -0.13 -8.64 -8.26
N THR A 73 0.24 -9.10 -9.45
CA THR A 73 0.01 -8.37 -10.71
C THR A 73 -1.46 -8.34 -11.12
N ASN A 74 -2.32 -9.16 -10.51
CA ASN A 74 -3.77 -9.21 -10.77
C ASN A 74 -4.59 -8.38 -9.77
N ALA A 75 -3.98 -7.79 -8.74
CA ALA A 75 -4.68 -7.09 -7.66
C ALA A 75 -5.68 -6.03 -8.16
N LYS A 76 -5.28 -5.22 -9.16
CA LYS A 76 -6.16 -4.22 -9.78
C LYS A 76 -7.37 -4.88 -10.45
N LYS A 77 -7.14 -5.93 -11.22
CA LYS A 77 -8.21 -6.66 -11.93
C LYS A 77 -9.19 -7.29 -10.93
N ALA A 78 -8.68 -7.86 -9.84
CA ALA A 78 -9.50 -8.44 -8.79
C ALA A 78 -10.34 -7.36 -8.06
N TYR A 79 -9.74 -6.21 -7.72
CA TYR A 79 -10.44 -5.09 -7.09
C TYR A 79 -11.56 -4.53 -7.97
N GLU A 80 -11.30 -4.37 -9.26
CA GLU A 80 -12.27 -3.77 -10.21
C GLU A 80 -13.35 -4.75 -10.69
N ALA A 81 -13.20 -6.06 -10.46
CA ALA A 81 -14.10 -7.09 -10.99
C ALA A 81 -15.58 -6.83 -10.65
N TRP A 82 -15.87 -6.39 -9.42
CA TRP A 82 -17.23 -6.09 -8.96
C TRP A 82 -17.84 -4.86 -9.65
N TYR A 83 -17.03 -3.82 -9.89
CA TYR A 83 -17.47 -2.62 -10.61
C TYR A 83 -17.85 -2.97 -12.05
N TRP A 84 -16.99 -3.73 -12.73
CA TRP A 84 -17.24 -4.14 -14.11
C TRP A 84 -18.45 -5.05 -14.22
N LYS A 85 -18.64 -5.98 -13.27
CA LYS A 85 -19.86 -6.78 -13.19
C LYS A 85 -21.10 -5.89 -13.06
N GLY A 86 -21.15 -5.01 -12.06
CA GLY A 86 -22.31 -4.13 -11.87
C GLY A 86 -22.61 -3.22 -13.08
N LEU A 87 -21.59 -2.75 -13.79
CA LEU A 87 -21.76 -1.98 -15.02
C LEU A 87 -22.35 -2.83 -16.17
N LEU A 88 -21.91 -4.07 -16.32
CA LEU A 88 -22.40 -4.99 -17.34
C LEU A 88 -23.83 -5.46 -17.04
N ASP A 89 -24.13 -5.76 -15.78
CA ASP A 89 -25.47 -6.10 -15.27
C ASP A 89 -26.45 -4.95 -15.55
N ALA A 90 -26.05 -3.71 -15.24
CA ALA A 90 -26.88 -2.52 -15.48
C ALA A 90 -27.12 -2.23 -16.97
N GLN A 91 -26.25 -2.70 -17.87
CA GLN A 91 -26.42 -2.57 -19.33
C GLN A 91 -27.23 -3.72 -19.94
N GLY A 92 -27.64 -4.72 -19.16
CA GLY A 92 -28.27 -5.94 -19.67
C GLY A 92 -27.35 -6.75 -20.60
N LYS A 93 -26.03 -6.57 -20.46
CA LYS A 93 -24.99 -7.28 -21.21
C LYS A 93 -24.30 -8.37 -20.38
N ASP A 94 -24.69 -8.51 -19.11
CA ASP A 94 -24.40 -9.70 -18.31
C ASP A 94 -25.49 -10.74 -18.58
N ASP A 95 -25.32 -11.53 -19.65
CA ASP A 95 -26.28 -12.51 -20.16
C ASP A 95 -26.01 -13.95 -19.68
N GLY A 96 -25.23 -14.11 -18.61
CA GLY A 96 -25.38 -15.27 -17.74
C GLY A 96 -24.11 -16.02 -17.36
N THR A 97 -24.10 -16.41 -16.09
CA THR A 97 -23.49 -17.63 -15.52
C THR A 97 -21.97 -17.79 -15.66
N TYR A 98 -21.25 -17.49 -14.59
CA TYR A 98 -20.07 -18.29 -14.20
C TYR A 98 -20.06 -18.44 -12.67
N TYR A 99 -20.49 -19.63 -12.21
CA TYR A 99 -20.50 -20.22 -10.85
C TYR A 99 -20.94 -19.36 -9.65
#